data_AF-A0A840VCL6-F1
#
_entry.id   AF-A0A840VCL6-F1
#
_cell.length_a   1.000
_cell.length_b   1.000
_cell.length_c   1.000
_cell.angle_alpha   90.00
_cell.angle_beta   90.00
_cell.angle_gamma   90.00
#
_symmetry.space_group_name_H-M   'P 1'
#
loop_
_entity.id
_entity.type
_entity.pdbx_description
1 polymer ?
#
loop_
_entity_poly.entity_id
_entity_poly.type
_entity_poly.pdbx_seq_one_letter_code
_entity_poly.pdbx_strand_id
1 'polypeptide(L)'
;MNEPIPPDQPPEIPRGKLWVSLGLPPLLAFVLPWTLAFSRGDSDAILMIPVLVLGSILVLSPLFGRAVRVRYRGGSLAWLIFCYWLGEGILCLSLMFGACVLAFA
;
A
#
# COMPACT_ATOMS: atom_id res chain seq x y z
N MET A 1 24.71 41.83 13.25
CA MET A 1 24.44 40.49 13.83
C MET A 1 23.51 39.80 12.86
N ASN A 2 24.00 38.83 12.10
CA ASN A 2 23.14 38.05 11.21
C ASN A 2 22.45 36.99 12.07
N GLU A 3 21.15 37.16 12.22
CA GLU A 3 20.25 36.17 12.83
C GLU A 3 20.34 34.89 11.99
N PRO A 4 20.47 33.69 12.59
CA PRO A 4 20.49 32.45 11.83
C PRO A 4 19.13 32.30 11.16
N ILE A 5 19.11 32.34 9.83
CA ILE A 5 17.94 32.02 9.02
C ILE A 5 17.43 30.65 9.49
N PRO A 6 16.19 30.52 9.99
CA PRO A 6 15.65 29.23 10.42
C PRO A 6 15.76 28.24 9.27
N PRO A 7 16.20 26.99 9.51
CA PRO A 7 16.33 26.01 8.45
C PRO A 7 14.95 25.85 7.79
N ASP A 8 14.93 26.02 6.46
CA ASP A 8 13.74 25.88 5.62
C ASP A 8 12.92 24.68 6.08
N GLN A 9 11.63 24.90 6.30
CA GLN A 9 10.71 23.85 6.72
C GLN A 9 10.85 22.66 5.75
N PRO A 10 11.08 21.43 6.25
CA PRO A 10 11.25 20.28 5.38
C PRO A 10 10.01 20.14 4.52
N PRO A 11 10.15 19.93 3.20
CA PRO A 11 9.03 19.99 2.27
C PRO A 11 7.96 18.98 2.68
N GLU A 12 6.72 19.45 2.79
CA GLU A 12 5.62 18.63 3.28
C GLU A 12 5.29 17.51 2.29
N ILE A 13 5.22 16.29 2.81
CA ILE A 13 4.85 15.12 2.01
C ILE A 13 3.34 15.19 1.75
N PRO A 14 2.86 15.07 0.50
CA PRO A 14 1.44 15.10 0.18
C PRO A 14 0.74 13.88 0.78
N ARG A 15 0.17 14.05 1.97
CA ARG A 15 -0.38 12.98 2.80
C ARG A 15 -1.47 12.19 2.07
N GLY A 16 -2.38 12.86 1.35
CA GLY A 16 -3.50 12.19 0.68
C GLY A 16 -3.07 11.09 -0.29
N LYS A 17 -2.06 11.36 -1.13
CA LYS A 17 -1.53 10.37 -2.09
C LYS A 17 -0.84 9.21 -1.38
N LEU A 18 -0.15 9.51 -0.28
CA LEU A 18 0.51 8.51 0.56
C LEU A 18 -0.51 7.57 1.21
N TRP A 19 -1.56 8.13 1.83
CA TRP A 19 -2.64 7.37 2.46
C TRP A 19 -3.38 6.49 1.46
N VAL A 20 -3.64 6.98 0.25
CA VAL A 20 -4.28 6.15 -0.80
C VAL A 20 -3.35 5.01 -1.23
N SER A 21 -2.06 5.29 -1.45
CA SER A 21 -1.10 4.26 -1.86
C SER A 21 -0.87 3.18 -0.81
N LEU A 22 -0.99 3.53 0.48
CA LEU A 22 -0.79 2.61 1.61
C LEU A 22 -2.09 1.93 2.07
N GLY A 23 -3.22 2.60 1.92
CA GLY A 23 -4.51 2.13 2.44
C GLY A 23 -5.27 1.28 1.44
N LEU A 24 -5.14 1.54 0.14
CA LEU A 24 -5.97 0.88 -0.87
C LEU A 24 -5.65 -0.61 -1.04
N PRO A 25 -4.38 -1.05 -1.17
CA PRO A 25 -4.07 -2.49 -1.29
C PRO A 25 -4.57 -3.35 -0.12
N PRO A 26 -4.33 -2.99 1.16
CA PRO A 26 -4.77 -3.82 2.27
C PRO A 26 -6.29 -3.81 2.46
N LEU A 27 -6.93 -2.70 2.11
CA LEU A 27 -8.40 -2.62 2.11
C LEU A 27 -8.99 -3.55 1.06
N LEU A 28 -8.40 -3.62 -0.15
CA LEU A 28 -8.78 -4.60 -1.17
C LEU A 28 -8.53 -6.04 -0.68
N ALA A 29 -7.38 -6.30 -0.07
CA ALA A 29 -7.02 -7.62 0.46
C ALA A 29 -7.99 -8.12 1.54
N PHE A 30 -8.60 -7.21 2.30
CA PHE A 30 -9.57 -7.55 3.35
C PHE A 30 -11.01 -7.64 2.83
N VAL A 31 -11.44 -6.70 1.99
CA VAL A 31 -12.84 -6.60 1.54
C VAL A 31 -13.18 -7.64 0.48
N LEU A 32 -12.27 -7.92 -0.46
CA LEU A 32 -12.55 -8.85 -1.57
C LEU A 32 -12.89 -10.27 -1.08
N PRO A 33 -12.14 -10.90 -0.15
CA PRO A 33 -12.50 -12.21 0.38
C PRO A 33 -13.86 -12.23 1.07
N TRP A 34 -14.18 -11.17 1.82
CA TRP A 34 -15.49 -11.00 2.45
C TRP A 34 -16.60 -10.95 1.40
N THR A 35 -16.49 -10.08 0.39
CA THR A 35 -17.52 -9.97 -0.65
C THR A 35 -17.77 -11.30 -1.39
N LEU A 36 -16.71 -12.07 -1.63
CA LEU A 36 -16.81 -13.38 -2.28
C LEU A 36 -17.51 -14.41 -1.40
N ALA A 37 -17.18 -14.46 -0.10
CA ALA A 37 -17.86 -15.34 0.85
C ALA A 37 -19.37 -15.06 0.94
N PHE A 38 -19.79 -13.78 0.97
CA PHE A 38 -21.21 -13.42 0.99
C PHE A 38 -21.92 -13.77 -0.32
N SER A 39 -21.24 -13.65 -1.47
CA SER A 39 -21.83 -13.93 -2.77
C SER A 39 -21.98 -15.43 -3.09
N ARG A 40 -21.49 -16.34 -2.21
CA ARG A 40 -21.27 -17.77 -2.52
C ARG A 40 -20.55 -17.96 -3.86
N GLY A 41 -19.62 -17.04 -4.15
CA GLY A 41 -18.88 -17.02 -5.41
C GLY A 41 -17.98 -18.23 -5.55
N ASP A 42 -17.68 -18.59 -6.80
CA ASP A 42 -16.79 -19.71 -7.12
C ASP A 42 -15.47 -19.60 -6.35
N SER A 43 -15.05 -20.71 -5.74
CA SER A 43 -13.77 -20.84 -5.04
C SER A 43 -12.58 -20.42 -5.90
N ASP A 44 -12.70 -20.55 -7.22
CA ASP A 44 -11.70 -20.15 -8.20
C ASP A 44 -11.48 -18.63 -8.25
N ALA A 45 -12.50 -17.83 -7.91
CA ALA A 45 -12.38 -16.37 -7.86
C ALA A 45 -11.49 -15.88 -6.71
N ILE A 46 -11.30 -16.70 -5.66
CA ILE A 46 -10.40 -16.39 -4.53
C ILE A 46 -8.95 -16.29 -5.02
N LEU A 47 -8.56 -17.09 -6.02
CA LEU A 47 -7.22 -17.06 -6.61
C LEU A 47 -6.93 -15.77 -7.40
N MET A 48 -7.97 -15.04 -7.82
CA MET A 48 -7.80 -13.74 -8.47
C MET A 48 -7.52 -12.60 -7.48
N ILE A 49 -7.87 -12.75 -6.20
CA ILE A 49 -7.68 -11.70 -5.17
C ILE A 49 -6.19 -11.34 -5.00
N PRO A 50 -5.25 -12.29 -4.82
CA PRO A 50 -3.82 -11.97 -4.75
C PRO A 50 -3.32 -11.22 -5.98
N VAL A 51 -3.80 -11.60 -7.18
CA VAL A 51 -3.41 -10.97 -8.45
C VAL A 51 -3.89 -9.52 -8.51
N LEU A 52 -5.13 -9.26 -8.11
CA LEU A 52 -5.70 -7.91 -8.04
C LEU A 52 -4.97 -7.04 -7.02
N VAL A 53 -4.66 -7.59 -5.85
CA VAL A 53 -3.95 -6.87 -4.79
C VAL A 53 -2.52 -6.55 -5.22
N LEU A 54 -1.77 -7.51 -5.76
CA LEU A 54 -0.43 -7.27 -6.30
C LEU A 54 -0.45 -6.27 -7.46
N GLY A 55 -1.46 -6.36 -8.33
CA GLY A 55 -1.69 -5.38 -9.40
C GLY A 55 -1.91 -3.97 -8.84
N SER A 56 -2.66 -3.83 -7.75
CA SER A 56 -2.88 -2.54 -7.11
C SER A 56 -1.58 -1.95 -6.53
N ILE A 57 -0.72 -2.78 -5.94
CA ILE A 57 0.60 -2.35 -5.43
C ILE A 57 1.49 -1.87 -6.58
N LEU A 58 1.52 -2.57 -7.73
CA LEU A 58 2.22 -2.14 -8.95
C LEU A 58 1.75 -0.76 -9.43
N VAL A 59 0.43 -0.56 -9.51
CA VAL A 59 -0.16 0.69 -10.01
C VAL A 59 0.03 1.85 -9.04
N LEU A 60 0.02 1.59 -7.73
CA LEU A 60 0.18 2.61 -6.69
C LEU A 60 1.64 2.91 -6.33
N SER A 61 2.57 2.02 -6.65
CA SER A 61 4.01 2.24 -6.45
C SER A 61 4.54 3.55 -7.05
N PRO A 62 4.21 3.97 -8.29
CA PRO A 62 4.63 5.26 -8.82
C PRO A 62 3.99 6.46 -8.09
N LEU A 63 2.77 6.30 -7.55
CA LEU A 63 2.11 7.33 -6.74
C LEU A 63 2.85 7.52 -5.40
N PHE A 64 3.17 6.42 -4.73
CA PHE A 64 4.01 6.42 -3.52
C PHE A 64 5.37 7.07 -3.80
N GLY A 65 6.07 6.60 -4.84
CA GLY A 65 7.37 7.12 -5.24
C GLY A 65 7.36 8.62 -5.54
N ARG A 66 6.32 9.13 -6.21
CA ARG A 66 6.15 10.59 -6.43
C ARG A 66 5.92 11.35 -5.14
N ALA A 67 5.16 10.81 -4.19
CA ALA A 67 4.92 11.43 -2.89
C ALA A 67 6.18 11.52 -2.03
N VAL A 68 6.98 10.45 -1.97
CA VAL A 68 8.20 10.40 -1.15
C VAL A 68 9.42 11.05 -1.81
N ARG A 69 9.45 11.19 -3.14
CA ARG A 69 10.54 11.87 -3.87
C ARG A 69 10.70 13.34 -3.49
N VAL A 70 9.68 13.95 -2.89
CA VAL A 70 9.73 15.31 -2.32
C VAL A 70 10.82 15.43 -1.25
N ARG A 71 11.05 14.37 -0.47
CA ARG A 71 12.00 14.36 0.66
C ARG A 71 13.19 13.42 0.43
N TYR A 72 13.01 12.34 -0.32
CA TYR A 72 14.02 11.29 -0.50
C TYR A 72 14.53 11.25 -1.95
N ARG A 73 15.84 11.09 -2.13
CA ARG A 73 16.50 11.00 -3.45
C ARG A 73 17.51 9.84 -3.49
N GLY A 74 17.84 9.39 -4.70
CA GLY A 74 18.87 8.36 -4.94
C GLY A 74 18.56 7.03 -4.26
N GLY A 75 19.57 6.44 -3.60
CA GLY A 75 19.47 5.12 -2.96
C GLY A 75 18.42 5.04 -1.84
N SER A 76 18.22 6.11 -1.09
CA SER A 76 17.19 6.15 -0.02
C SER A 76 15.77 6.03 -0.59
N LEU A 77 15.52 6.61 -1.77
CA LEU A 77 14.23 6.48 -2.46
C LEU A 77 13.98 5.04 -2.92
N ALA A 78 15.00 4.40 -3.50
CA ALA A 78 14.91 3.00 -3.95
C ALA A 78 14.65 2.06 -2.76
N TRP A 79 15.34 2.28 -1.64
CA TRP A 79 15.12 1.53 -0.41
C TRP A 79 13.69 1.71 0.12
N LEU A 80 13.17 2.95 0.16
CA LEU A 80 11.80 3.21 0.60
C LEU A 80 10.75 2.52 -0.28
N ILE A 81 10.95 2.55 -1.60
CA ILE A 81 10.07 1.86 -2.54
C ILE A 81 10.13 0.35 -2.28
N PHE A 82 11.32 -0.24 -2.13
CA PHE A 82 11.46 -1.65 -1.80
C PHE A 82 10.76 -2.03 -0.47
N CYS A 83 10.92 -1.22 0.58
CA CYS A 83 10.21 -1.41 1.84
C CYS A 83 8.69 -1.31 1.69
N TYR A 84 8.20 -0.41 0.83
CA TYR A 84 6.77 -0.33 0.48
C TYR A 84 6.29 -1.62 -0.18
N TRP A 85 7.01 -2.12 -1.19
CA TRP A 85 6.70 -3.39 -1.86
C TRP A 85 6.62 -4.56 -0.90
N LEU A 86 7.63 -4.70 -0.05
CA LEU A 86 7.74 -5.81 0.90
C LEU A 86 6.70 -5.69 2.02
N GLY A 87 6.51 -4.49 2.56
CA GLY A 87 5.53 -4.20 3.60
C GLY A 87 4.10 -4.43 3.14
N GLU A 88 3.73 -3.87 1.99
CA GLU A 88 2.41 -4.08 1.37
C GLU A 88 2.17 -5.57 1.07
N GLY A 89 3.17 -6.27 0.53
CA GLY A 89 3.05 -7.70 0.25
C GLY A 89 2.76 -8.52 1.51
N ILE A 90 3.54 -8.33 2.58
CA ILE A 90 3.34 -9.05 3.85
C ILE A 90 1.99 -8.70 4.48
N LEU A 91 1.64 -7.42 4.50
CA LEU A 91 0.44 -6.93 5.16
C LEU A 91 -0.83 -7.40 4.41
N CYS A 92 -0.81 -7.33 3.08
CA CYS A 92 -1.90 -7.84 2.24
C CYS A 92 -2.08 -9.36 2.36
N LEU A 93 -0.99 -10.14 2.35
CA LEU A 93 -1.07 -11.60 2.54
C LEU A 93 -1.63 -11.95 3.92
N SER A 94 -1.20 -11.23 4.96
CA SER A 94 -1.67 -11.43 6.34
C SER A 94 -3.16 -11.12 6.48
N LEU A 95 -3.60 -9.98 5.93
CA LEU A 95 -5.01 -9.59 5.95
C LEU A 95 -5.88 -10.51 5.11
N MET A 96 -5.42 -10.94 3.93
CA MET A 96 -6.15 -11.86 3.08
C MET A 96 -6.30 -13.22 3.77
N PHE A 97 -5.24 -13.77 4.35
CA PHE A 97 -5.32 -15.02 5.10
C PHE A 97 -6.28 -14.91 6.29
N GLY A 98 -6.18 -13.84 7.07
CA GLY A 98 -7.11 -13.57 8.17
C GLY A 98 -8.56 -13.39 7.70
N ALA A 99 -8.79 -12.69 6.60
CA ALA A 99 -10.12 -12.50 6.01
C ALA A 99 -10.71 -13.81 5.49
N CYS A 100 -9.92 -14.65 4.83
CA CYS A 100 -10.34 -15.97 4.38
C CYS A 100 -10.70 -16.87 5.58
N VAL A 101 -9.89 -16.89 6.64
CA VAL A 101 -10.20 -17.64 7.86
C VAL A 101 -11.50 -17.14 8.47
N LEU A 102 -11.69 -15.83 8.64
CA LEU A 102 -12.90 -15.28 9.24
C LEU A 102 -14.17 -15.51 8.39
N ALA A 103 -14.03 -15.52 7.07
CA ALA A 103 -15.16 -15.61 6.16
C ALA A 103 -15.58 -17.05 5.83
N PHE A 104 -14.67 -18.02 5.99
CA PHE A 104 -14.88 -19.43 5.60
C PHE A 104 -14.62 -20.46 6.73
N ALA A 105 -14.26 -20.03 7.95
CA ALA A 105 -14.22 -20.90 9.15
C ALA A 105 -15.60 -21.03 9.81
#